data_AF-A0A0N0DVI6-F1
#
_entry.id   AF-A0A0N0DVI6-F1
#
_cell.length_a   1.000
_cell.length_b   1.000
_cell.length_c   1.000
_cell.angle_alpha   90.00
_cell.angle_beta   90.00
_cell.angle_gamma   90.00
#
_symmetry.space_group_name_H-M   'P 1'
#
loop_
_entity.id
_entity.type
_entity.pdbx_description
1 polymer ?
#
loop_
_entity_poly.entity_id
_entity_poly.type
_entity_poly.pdbx_seq_one_letter_code
_entity_poly.pdbx_strand_id
1 'polypeptide(L)'
;MSCERIDPKDFHGPAATQYTQNSLQELANNPQFRSYVHHVEYKERLYLTWFLAPFTLFGVLYFHLAMFGSNGVNLFMEPSARSELVLRDAPLGVIVATLILLFYAIPCIIISPFAGFFEEQSRWASLAVLLFTTGANVAAVSFGGPRLHYPPFLTTSPTLPEMISTWSPMDIAGVFVRDILVRRALCLEGFVVAGYAVAVWRRSYWRRAWHPPLPLLTIPLSVGLAGVGWWVVFQKAIPLFLDALGTPTPVAEALHWSAVQADPMGAVNLCGRVVKEIVLRLQQDVLPLVERRELPFAFRDASACLSLYLAASSMALVHLLLLFAKPVLDFVVDAFFFLLPTDPTVWGLAMLASIGSFVSLWRAAEGSEYAVYLASLACLAAALLFNGFVA
;
A
#
# COMPACT_ATOMS: atom_id res chain seq x y z
N MET A 1 46.71 -9.78 22.34
CA MET A 1 46.20 -9.22 23.60
C MET A 1 45.99 -10.38 24.55
N SER A 2 46.72 -10.40 25.67
CA SER A 2 46.58 -11.41 26.71
C SER A 2 45.35 -11.07 27.56
N CYS A 3 44.38 -11.97 27.64
CA CYS A 3 43.29 -11.84 28.60
C CYS A 3 43.88 -12.03 30.01
N GLU A 4 44.13 -10.94 30.72
CA GLU A 4 44.46 -11.00 32.14
C GLU A 4 43.26 -11.58 32.89
N ARG A 5 43.49 -12.67 33.59
CA ARG A 5 42.45 -13.44 34.28
C ARG A 5 42.16 -12.74 35.61
N ILE A 6 41.01 -12.10 35.71
CA ILE A 6 40.54 -11.49 36.97
C ILE A 6 40.31 -12.63 37.99
N ASP A 7 40.86 -12.48 39.20
CA ASP A 7 40.67 -13.43 40.28
C ASP A 7 39.16 -13.52 40.62
N PRO A 8 38.54 -14.71 40.72
CA PRO A 8 37.12 -14.86 41.03
C PRO A 8 36.66 -14.12 42.29
N LYS A 9 37.56 -13.86 43.25
CA LYS A 9 37.26 -13.11 44.49
C LYS A 9 37.15 -11.60 44.27
N ASP A 10 37.75 -11.07 43.21
CA ASP A 10 37.77 -9.64 42.86
C ASP A 10 36.76 -9.27 41.75
N PHE A 11 35.87 -10.20 41.39
CA PHE A 11 34.87 -10.01 40.34
C PHE A 11 33.86 -8.88 40.65
N HIS A 12 33.64 -8.58 41.92
CA HIS A 12 32.84 -7.44 42.40
C HIS A 12 33.71 -6.29 42.95
N GLY A 13 35.03 -6.38 42.80
CA GLY A 13 35.99 -5.39 43.28
C GLY A 13 36.12 -4.17 42.36
N PRO A 14 36.77 -3.10 42.84
CA PRO A 14 36.99 -1.88 42.06
C PRO A 14 37.78 -2.13 40.76
N ALA A 15 38.66 -3.14 40.72
CA ALA A 15 39.40 -3.53 39.52
C ALA A 15 38.50 -4.09 38.41
N ALA A 16 37.52 -4.94 38.75
CA ALA A 16 36.56 -5.46 37.79
C ALA A 16 35.63 -4.35 37.25
N THR A 17 35.24 -3.41 38.10
CA THR A 17 34.48 -2.22 37.70
C THR A 17 35.28 -1.36 36.71
N GLN A 18 36.56 -1.09 37.00
CA GLN A 18 37.43 -0.30 36.14
C GLN A 18 37.70 -1.01 34.80
N TYR A 19 37.92 -2.32 34.80
CA TYR A 19 38.06 -3.11 33.58
C TYR A 19 36.80 -3.07 32.72
N THR A 20 35.62 -3.17 33.35
CA THR A 20 34.33 -3.06 32.67
C THR A 20 34.14 -1.68 32.06
N GLN A 21 34.45 -0.61 32.81
CA GLN A 21 34.38 0.77 32.31
C GLN A 21 35.33 0.98 31.12
N ASN A 22 36.57 0.50 31.18
CA ASN A 22 37.52 0.59 30.08
C ASN A 22 37.02 -0.18 28.85
N SER A 23 36.49 -1.39 29.04
CA SER A 23 35.93 -2.21 27.96
C SER A 23 34.70 -1.55 27.32
N LEU A 24 33.83 -0.93 28.13
CA LEU A 24 32.68 -0.16 27.65
C LEU A 24 33.12 1.08 26.88
N GLN A 25 34.15 1.77 27.35
CA GLN A 25 34.69 2.96 26.70
C GLN A 25 35.36 2.59 25.37
N GLU A 26 36.08 1.48 25.32
CA GLU A 26 36.67 0.94 24.09
C GLU A 26 35.58 0.50 23.09
N LEU A 27 34.52 -0.17 23.57
CA LEU A 27 33.37 -0.54 22.75
C LEU A 27 32.64 0.70 22.21
N ALA A 28 32.36 1.70 23.04
CA ALA A 28 31.68 2.94 22.66
C ALA A 28 32.52 3.79 21.68
N ASN A 29 33.85 3.69 21.75
CA ASN A 29 34.77 4.38 20.86
C ASN A 29 35.05 3.59 19.57
N ASN A 30 34.63 2.34 19.48
CA ASN A 30 34.79 1.53 18.29
C ASN A 30 33.97 2.14 17.12
N PRO A 31 34.60 2.45 15.96
CA PRO A 31 33.90 3.04 14.82
C PRO A 31 32.74 2.18 14.31
N GLN A 32 32.83 0.86 14.46
CA GLN A 32 31.77 -0.06 14.08
C GLN A 32 30.56 0.04 15.01
N PHE A 33 30.80 0.14 16.31
CA PHE A 33 29.74 0.30 17.30
C PHE A 33 29.04 1.66 17.13
N ARG A 34 29.81 2.75 16.93
CA ARG A 34 29.24 4.07 16.63
C ARG A 34 28.39 4.07 15.36
N SER A 35 28.86 3.42 14.29
CA SER A 35 28.10 3.28 13.06
C SER A 35 26.81 2.46 13.24
N TYR A 36 26.86 1.43 14.09
CA TYR A 36 25.67 0.66 14.45
C TYR A 36 24.67 1.50 15.26
N VAL A 37 25.13 2.21 16.30
CA VAL A 37 24.29 3.11 17.12
C VAL A 37 23.62 4.17 16.24
N HIS A 38 24.39 4.85 15.38
CA HIS A 38 23.80 5.82 14.46
C HIS A 38 22.78 5.21 13.51
N HIS A 39 23.01 4.00 13.01
CA HIS A 39 22.04 3.28 12.17
C HIS A 39 20.74 2.95 12.94
N VAL A 40 20.85 2.56 14.21
CA VAL A 40 19.68 2.31 15.08
C VAL A 40 18.92 3.60 15.35
N GLU A 41 19.60 4.66 15.81
CA GLU A 41 18.99 5.99 16.02
C GLU A 41 18.31 6.51 14.76
N TYR A 42 18.94 6.30 13.60
CA TYR A 42 18.41 6.69 12.31
C TYR A 42 17.10 5.97 11.99
N LYS A 43 17.06 4.65 12.21
CA LYS A 43 15.84 3.84 12.05
C LYS A 43 14.76 4.18 13.05
N GLU A 44 15.12 4.55 14.27
CA GLU A 44 14.18 4.94 15.31
C GLU A 44 13.48 6.24 15.00
N ARG A 45 14.17 7.19 14.35
CA ARG A 45 13.55 8.42 13.87
C ARG A 45 12.35 8.13 12.98
N LEU A 46 12.37 7.07 12.17
CA LEU A 46 11.20 6.70 11.36
C LEU A 46 9.98 6.28 12.17
N TYR A 47 10.11 5.85 13.43
CA TYR A 47 8.95 5.61 14.29
C TYR A 47 8.15 6.90 14.54
N LEU A 48 8.77 8.07 14.45
CA LEU A 48 8.07 9.35 14.61
C LEU A 48 7.08 9.62 13.46
N THR A 49 7.18 8.95 12.30
CA THR A 49 6.17 9.08 11.23
C THR A 49 4.81 8.57 11.70
N TRP A 50 4.79 7.64 12.67
CA TRP A 50 3.58 7.13 13.30
C TRP A 50 2.79 8.21 14.04
N PHE A 51 3.49 9.13 14.71
CA PHE A 51 2.87 10.26 15.39
C PHE A 51 2.52 11.39 14.42
N LEU A 52 3.36 11.64 13.42
CA LEU A 52 3.14 12.71 12.44
C LEU A 52 1.86 12.49 11.63
N ALA A 53 1.62 11.25 11.17
CA ALA A 53 0.46 10.87 10.37
C ALA A 53 -0.91 11.35 10.95
N PRO A 54 -1.30 10.96 12.18
CA PRO A 54 -2.56 11.38 12.79
C PRO A 54 -2.62 12.88 13.07
N PHE A 55 -1.51 13.54 13.43
CA PHE A 55 -1.50 14.99 13.60
C PHE A 55 -1.73 15.72 12.26
N THR A 56 -1.10 15.29 11.17
CA THR A 56 -1.38 15.84 9.84
C THR A 56 -2.82 15.60 9.42
N LEU A 57 -3.38 14.42 9.68
CA LEU A 57 -4.79 14.15 9.36
C LEU A 57 -5.75 14.98 10.20
N PHE A 58 -5.48 15.15 11.48
CA PHE A 58 -6.26 16.04 12.34
C PHE A 58 -6.21 17.48 11.84
N GLY A 59 -5.02 17.96 11.43
CA GLY A 59 -4.87 19.28 10.81
C GLY A 59 -5.66 19.42 9.51
N VAL A 60 -5.64 18.41 8.64
CA VAL A 60 -6.42 18.38 7.39
C VAL A 60 -7.92 18.33 7.67
N LEU A 61 -8.37 17.55 8.67
CA LEU A 61 -9.77 17.49 9.07
C LEU A 61 -10.24 18.82 9.66
N TYR A 62 -9.43 19.44 10.52
CA TYR A 62 -9.69 20.77 11.05
C TYR A 62 -9.79 21.79 9.93
N PHE A 63 -8.84 21.79 8.98
CA PHE A 63 -8.88 22.63 7.79
C PHE A 63 -10.16 22.39 6.98
N HIS A 64 -10.57 21.13 6.80
CA HIS A 64 -11.80 20.76 6.10
C HIS A 64 -13.04 21.38 6.77
N LEU A 65 -13.16 21.20 8.09
CA LEU A 65 -14.26 21.73 8.88
C LEU A 65 -14.27 23.27 8.90
N ALA A 66 -13.10 23.89 8.99
CA ALA A 66 -12.97 25.35 8.99
C ALA A 66 -13.31 25.98 7.63
N MET A 67 -12.85 25.38 6.53
CA MET A 67 -13.08 25.91 5.17
C MET A 67 -14.50 25.68 4.68
N PHE A 68 -15.09 24.52 4.97
CA PHE A 68 -16.38 24.15 4.41
C PHE A 68 -17.54 24.26 5.40
N GLY A 69 -17.27 24.35 6.70
CA GLY A 69 -18.28 24.57 7.74
C GLY A 69 -19.43 23.56 7.70
N SER A 70 -20.65 24.00 8.03
CA SER A 70 -21.89 23.20 7.90
C SER A 70 -22.23 22.82 6.45
N ASN A 71 -21.72 23.57 5.47
CA ASN A 71 -21.92 23.33 4.05
C ASN A 71 -20.94 22.28 3.46
N GLY A 72 -19.94 21.84 4.22
CA GLY A 72 -18.97 20.85 3.78
C GLY A 72 -19.57 19.48 3.57
N VAL A 73 -20.62 19.13 4.32
CA VAL A 73 -21.41 17.92 4.12
C VAL A 73 -22.05 17.91 2.73
N ASN A 74 -22.46 19.07 2.20
CA ASN A 74 -23.08 19.18 0.87
C ASN A 74 -22.11 18.86 -0.28
N LEU A 75 -20.79 18.94 -0.04
CA LEU A 75 -19.80 18.49 -1.02
C LEU A 75 -19.76 16.97 -1.16
N PHE A 76 -20.14 16.24 -0.09
CA PHE A 76 -20.31 14.79 -0.05
C PHE A 76 -21.72 14.31 -0.44
N MET A 77 -22.72 15.20 -0.55
CA MET A 77 -24.08 14.89 -1.02
C MET A 77 -24.24 14.98 -2.54
N GLU A 78 -25.16 14.19 -3.12
CA GLU A 78 -25.39 14.04 -4.58
C GLU A 78 -25.45 15.36 -5.37
N PRO A 79 -25.05 15.37 -6.66
CA PRO A 79 -25.00 16.61 -7.46
C PRO A 79 -26.33 17.36 -7.52
N SER A 80 -27.44 16.63 -7.40
CA SER A 80 -28.83 17.12 -7.36
C SER A 80 -29.16 17.97 -6.12
N ALA A 81 -28.39 17.86 -5.04
CA ALA A 81 -28.60 18.57 -3.77
C ALA A 81 -27.68 19.79 -3.58
N ARG A 82 -26.85 20.14 -4.57
CA ARG A 82 -25.95 21.29 -4.48
C ARG A 82 -26.67 22.59 -4.81
N SER A 83 -26.56 23.57 -3.91
CA SER A 83 -26.66 24.98 -4.33
C SER A 83 -25.40 25.35 -5.12
N GLU A 84 -25.57 26.23 -6.11
CA GLU A 84 -24.62 26.64 -7.14
C GLU A 84 -23.34 27.30 -6.60
N LEU A 85 -22.48 26.57 -5.90
CA LEU A 85 -21.12 27.04 -5.59
C LEU A 85 -20.21 26.73 -6.78
N VAL A 86 -20.32 27.56 -7.81
CA VAL A 86 -19.44 27.55 -8.99
C VAL A 86 -18.10 28.19 -8.58
N LEU A 87 -17.21 27.39 -7.98
CA LEU A 87 -15.81 27.75 -7.84
C LEU A 87 -15.15 27.65 -9.23
N ARG A 88 -14.82 28.79 -9.83
CA ARG A 88 -14.11 28.84 -11.12
C ARG A 88 -12.68 28.30 -11.01
N ASP A 89 -12.02 28.51 -9.87
CA ASP A 89 -10.64 28.10 -9.61
C ASP A 89 -10.54 27.31 -8.30
N ALA A 90 -9.60 26.38 -8.23
CA ALA A 90 -9.34 25.60 -7.02
C ALA A 90 -8.78 26.50 -5.90
N PRO A 91 -9.33 26.45 -4.67
CA PRO A 91 -8.80 27.24 -3.56
C PRO A 91 -7.35 26.82 -3.26
N LEU A 92 -6.44 27.78 -3.09
CA LEU A 92 -5.03 27.52 -2.79
C LEU A 92 -4.85 26.58 -1.59
N GLY A 93 -5.67 26.75 -0.55
CA GLY A 93 -5.63 25.88 0.63
C GLY A 93 -5.97 24.41 0.32
N VAL A 94 -6.90 24.15 -0.62
CA VAL A 94 -7.25 22.78 -1.05
C VAL A 94 -6.11 22.16 -1.86
N ILE A 95 -5.44 22.94 -2.71
CA ILE A 95 -4.25 22.50 -3.44
C ILE A 95 -3.16 22.10 -2.45
N VAL A 96 -2.82 22.99 -1.50
CA VAL A 96 -1.79 22.74 -0.49
C VAL A 96 -2.13 21.52 0.37
N ALA A 97 -3.38 21.41 0.84
CA ALA A 97 -3.83 20.26 1.63
C ALA A 97 -3.73 18.95 0.83
N THR A 98 -4.10 18.96 -0.45
CA THR A 98 -3.96 17.80 -1.35
C THR A 98 -2.50 17.38 -1.51
N LEU A 99 -1.59 18.34 -1.71
CA LEU A 99 -0.17 18.05 -1.83
C LEU A 99 0.39 17.47 -0.52
N ILE A 100 0.01 18.02 0.64
CA ILE A 100 0.41 17.48 1.95
C ILE A 100 -0.12 16.05 2.14
N LEU A 101 -1.37 15.78 1.75
CA LEU A 101 -1.95 14.45 1.83
C LEU A 101 -1.17 13.44 0.99
N LEU A 102 -0.95 13.73 -0.30
CA LEU A 102 -0.31 12.83 -1.25
C LEU A 102 1.18 12.63 -0.97
N PHE A 103 1.91 13.69 -0.67
CA PHE A 103 3.37 13.64 -0.56
C PHE A 103 3.88 13.43 0.86
N TYR A 104 3.01 13.52 1.88
CA TYR A 104 3.45 13.42 3.27
C TYR A 104 2.54 12.58 4.15
N ALA A 105 1.24 12.90 4.26
CA ALA A 105 0.35 12.21 5.21
C ALA A 105 0.13 10.74 4.83
N ILE A 106 -0.28 10.45 3.59
CA ILE A 106 -0.46 9.08 3.09
C ILE A 106 0.84 8.28 3.19
N PRO A 107 2.00 8.78 2.72
CA PRO A 107 3.29 8.12 2.93
C PRO A 107 3.60 7.80 4.40
N CYS A 108 3.39 8.73 5.33
CA CYS A 108 3.61 8.49 6.76
C CYS A 108 2.70 7.38 7.30
N ILE A 109 1.43 7.36 6.91
CA ILE A 109 0.45 6.32 7.29
C ILE A 109 0.86 4.95 6.73
N ILE A 110 1.36 4.90 5.49
CA ILE A 110 1.75 3.67 4.83
C ILE A 110 3.09 3.13 5.36
N ILE A 111 4.05 4.01 5.68
CA ILE A 111 5.34 3.60 6.27
C ILE A 111 5.14 3.06 7.69
N SER A 112 4.25 3.67 8.47
CA SER A 112 3.94 3.33 9.86
C SER A 112 3.81 1.82 10.15
N PRO A 113 2.96 1.03 9.44
CA PRO A 113 2.81 -0.39 9.70
C PRO A 113 4.04 -1.20 9.29
N PHE A 114 4.85 -0.72 8.35
CA PHE A 114 6.13 -1.34 8.01
C PHE A 114 7.25 -0.97 9.00
N ALA A 115 7.10 0.16 9.70
CA ALA A 115 8.05 0.60 10.70
C ALA A 115 8.02 -0.34 11.90
N GLY A 116 6.83 -0.70 12.38
CA GLY A 116 6.62 -1.47 13.62
C GLY A 116 6.55 -0.58 14.87
N PHE A 117 6.05 -1.12 15.98
CA PHE A 117 5.98 -0.43 17.28
C PHE A 117 7.25 -0.72 18.07
N PHE A 118 8.25 0.16 17.96
CA PHE A 118 9.56 0.07 18.64
C PHE A 118 10.44 -1.14 18.26
N GLU A 119 9.88 -2.18 17.66
CA GLU A 119 10.59 -3.35 17.15
C GLU A 119 10.62 -3.39 15.62
N GLU A 120 11.75 -3.85 15.10
CA GLU A 120 11.93 -4.03 13.67
C GLU A 120 11.13 -5.26 13.20
N GLN A 121 10.17 -5.05 12.30
CA GLN A 121 9.33 -6.16 11.83
C GLN A 121 10.17 -7.26 11.17
N SER A 122 9.65 -8.50 11.17
CA SER A 122 10.21 -9.62 10.40
C SER A 122 9.85 -9.52 8.91
N ARG A 123 10.59 -10.21 8.04
CA ARG A 123 10.31 -10.23 6.59
C ARG A 123 8.88 -10.68 6.28
N TRP A 124 8.43 -11.72 6.97
CA TRP A 124 7.07 -12.25 6.86
C TRP A 124 6.02 -11.25 7.34
N ALA A 125 6.26 -10.57 8.46
CA ALA A 125 5.34 -9.54 8.96
C ALA A 125 5.18 -8.39 7.95
N SER A 126 6.27 -7.94 7.33
CA SER A 126 6.18 -6.90 6.28
C SER A 126 5.50 -7.38 5.01
N LEU A 127 5.65 -8.65 4.62
CA LEU A 127 4.89 -9.22 3.50
C LEU A 127 3.40 -9.33 3.84
N ALA A 128 3.06 -9.72 5.07
CA ALA A 128 1.67 -9.75 5.52
C ALA A 128 1.04 -8.34 5.53
N VAL A 129 1.79 -7.32 6.00
CA VAL A 129 1.35 -5.92 5.93
C VAL A 129 1.15 -5.48 4.48
N LEU A 130 2.07 -5.83 3.57
CA LEU A 130 1.93 -5.55 2.13
C LEU A 130 0.63 -6.17 1.59
N LEU A 131 0.41 -7.47 1.80
CA LEU A 131 -0.80 -8.15 1.33
C LEU A 131 -2.09 -7.56 1.92
N PHE A 132 -2.07 -7.23 3.21
CA PHE A 132 -3.21 -6.63 3.89
C PHE A 132 -3.55 -5.23 3.35
N THR A 133 -2.53 -4.39 3.15
CA THR A 133 -2.70 -3.04 2.61
C THR A 133 -3.06 -3.03 1.13
N THR A 134 -2.55 -3.98 0.33
CA THR A 134 -3.05 -4.24 -1.04
C THR A 134 -4.51 -4.68 -1.01
N GLY A 135 -4.90 -5.60 -0.12
CA GLY A 135 -6.30 -6.02 0.04
C GLY A 135 -7.22 -4.85 0.41
N ALA A 136 -6.73 -3.93 1.24
CA ALA A 136 -7.42 -2.69 1.57
C ALA A 136 -7.60 -1.75 0.38
N ASN A 137 -6.57 -1.57 -0.46
CA ASN A 137 -6.70 -0.82 -1.71
C ASN A 137 -7.78 -1.45 -2.59
N VAL A 138 -7.75 -2.78 -2.75
CA VAL A 138 -8.76 -3.53 -3.51
C VAL A 138 -10.16 -3.31 -2.94
N ALA A 139 -10.33 -3.41 -1.62
CA ALA A 139 -11.61 -3.15 -0.96
C ALA A 139 -12.08 -1.70 -1.17
N ALA A 140 -11.18 -0.72 -1.00
CA ALA A 140 -11.49 0.69 -1.19
C ALA A 140 -11.95 0.99 -2.62
N VAL A 141 -11.32 0.39 -3.64
CA VAL A 141 -11.73 0.57 -5.05
C VAL A 141 -12.89 -0.33 -5.49
N SER A 142 -13.27 -1.33 -4.68
CA SER A 142 -14.42 -2.21 -4.97
C SER A 142 -15.72 -1.68 -4.35
N PHE A 143 -15.62 -1.15 -3.14
CA PHE A 143 -16.76 -0.69 -2.32
C PHE A 143 -16.82 0.82 -2.14
N GLY A 144 -15.81 1.55 -2.64
CA GLY A 144 -15.87 2.99 -2.72
C GLY A 144 -17.11 3.42 -3.50
N GLY A 145 -17.83 4.45 -3.07
CA GLY A 145 -18.89 5.01 -3.91
C GLY A 145 -18.31 5.64 -5.19
N PRO A 146 -19.16 6.05 -6.14
CA PRO A 146 -18.75 6.74 -7.38
C PRO A 146 -17.81 7.94 -7.13
N ARG A 147 -17.87 8.56 -5.95
CA ARG A 147 -17.03 9.69 -5.55
C ARG A 147 -15.68 9.32 -4.96
N LEU A 148 -15.57 8.13 -4.35
CA LEU A 148 -14.30 7.56 -3.88
C LEU A 148 -13.53 6.94 -5.05
N HIS A 149 -14.24 6.57 -6.12
CA HIS A 149 -13.66 6.22 -7.41
C HIS A 149 -13.14 7.43 -8.20
N TYR A 150 -13.25 8.65 -7.68
CA TYR A 150 -12.78 9.86 -8.35
C TYR A 150 -11.63 10.55 -7.58
N PRO A 151 -10.38 10.27 -7.92
CA PRO A 151 -9.53 11.26 -8.59
C PRO A 151 -9.76 11.16 -10.11
N PRO A 152 -9.34 12.10 -10.96
CA PRO A 152 -9.99 12.35 -12.28
C PRO A 152 -9.88 11.23 -13.36
N PHE A 153 -9.53 9.99 -13.03
CA PHE A 153 -9.02 9.02 -14.01
C PHE A 153 -9.31 7.53 -13.75
N LEU A 154 -10.23 7.15 -12.84
CA LEU A 154 -10.78 5.79 -12.84
C LEU A 154 -12.08 5.79 -13.66
N THR A 155 -11.94 5.89 -14.98
CA THR A 155 -13.02 6.13 -15.96
C THR A 155 -13.93 4.93 -16.21
N THR A 156 -14.10 4.02 -15.25
CA THR A 156 -15.00 2.88 -15.44
C THR A 156 -15.99 2.79 -14.31
N SER A 157 -17.21 3.23 -14.57
CA SER A 157 -18.40 2.53 -14.09
C SER A 157 -18.40 1.10 -14.65
N PRO A 158 -19.00 0.10 -13.97
CA PRO A 158 -19.76 0.19 -12.73
C PRO A 158 -19.01 -0.26 -11.45
N THR A 159 -19.66 -0.13 -10.29
CA THR A 159 -19.18 -0.66 -8.99
C THR A 159 -19.49 -2.15 -8.85
N LEU A 160 -18.81 -2.89 -7.96
CA LEU A 160 -19.01 -4.35 -7.78
C LEU A 160 -20.50 -4.76 -7.61
N PRO A 161 -21.35 -4.02 -6.87
CA PRO A 161 -22.77 -4.35 -6.69
C PRO A 161 -23.59 -4.34 -8.00
N GLU A 162 -23.23 -3.49 -8.95
CA GLU A 162 -23.89 -3.40 -10.26
C GLU A 162 -23.40 -4.49 -11.23
N MET A 163 -22.19 -5.03 -11.03
CA MET A 163 -21.64 -6.14 -11.82
C MET A 163 -22.18 -7.51 -11.38
N ILE A 164 -22.43 -7.71 -10.09
CA ILE A 164 -22.81 -9.02 -9.52
C ILE A 164 -24.21 -9.48 -9.97
N SER A 165 -25.10 -8.56 -10.35
CA SER A 165 -26.50 -8.87 -10.66
C SER A 165 -26.75 -9.47 -12.05
N THR A 166 -25.74 -9.53 -12.92
CA THR A 166 -25.99 -9.80 -14.35
C THR A 166 -25.23 -11.00 -14.95
N TRP A 167 -24.12 -11.49 -14.38
CA TRP A 167 -23.17 -12.36 -15.12
C TRP A 167 -22.91 -13.74 -14.50
N SER A 168 -22.41 -14.66 -15.33
CA SER A 168 -22.02 -16.02 -14.95
C SER A 168 -20.76 -16.04 -14.05
N PRO A 169 -20.59 -17.04 -13.15
CA PRO A 169 -19.50 -17.07 -12.16
C PRO A 169 -18.07 -17.03 -12.72
N MET A 170 -17.82 -17.60 -13.90
CA MET A 170 -16.51 -17.57 -14.55
C MET A 170 -16.18 -16.20 -15.14
N ASP A 171 -17.19 -15.46 -15.59
CA ASP A 171 -17.00 -14.09 -16.09
C ASP A 171 -16.71 -13.13 -14.93
N ILE A 172 -17.26 -13.39 -13.73
CA ILE A 172 -17.04 -12.59 -12.52
C ILE A 172 -15.57 -12.57 -12.10
N ALA A 173 -14.86 -13.71 -12.13
CA ALA A 173 -13.45 -13.77 -11.74
C ALA A 173 -12.54 -13.00 -12.72
N GLY A 174 -12.77 -13.15 -14.03
CA GLY A 174 -12.03 -12.44 -15.07
C GLY A 174 -12.25 -10.92 -15.00
N VAL A 175 -13.51 -10.50 -14.80
CA VAL A 175 -13.88 -9.09 -14.61
C VAL A 175 -13.30 -8.52 -13.33
N PHE A 176 -13.34 -9.26 -12.23
CA PHE A 176 -12.78 -8.81 -10.96
C PHE A 176 -11.28 -8.53 -11.08
N VAL A 177 -10.52 -9.49 -11.61
CA VAL A 177 -9.07 -9.33 -11.80
C VAL A 177 -8.78 -8.15 -12.73
N ARG A 178 -9.49 -8.05 -13.84
CA ARG A 178 -9.25 -7.03 -14.85
C ARG A 178 -9.68 -5.63 -14.42
N ASP A 179 -10.94 -5.47 -14.02
CA ASP A 179 -11.54 -4.17 -13.80
C ASP A 179 -11.27 -3.62 -12.40
N ILE A 180 -11.00 -4.47 -11.41
CA ILE A 180 -10.74 -4.03 -10.04
C ILE A 180 -9.26 -4.11 -9.72
N LEU A 181 -8.61 -5.25 -9.92
CA LEU A 181 -7.18 -5.36 -9.58
C LEU A 181 -6.34 -4.54 -10.56
N VAL A 182 -6.44 -4.81 -11.87
CA VAL A 182 -5.56 -4.21 -12.88
C VAL A 182 -5.91 -2.76 -13.17
N ARG A 183 -7.19 -2.43 -13.41
CA ARG A 183 -7.58 -1.07 -13.80
C ARG A 183 -7.65 -0.07 -12.64
N ARG A 184 -7.94 -0.53 -11.42
CA ARG A 184 -8.23 0.35 -10.28
C ARG A 184 -7.21 0.24 -9.15
N ALA A 185 -7.05 -0.94 -8.56
CA ALA A 185 -6.19 -1.12 -7.38
C ALA A 185 -4.71 -0.93 -7.73
N LEU A 186 -4.27 -1.44 -8.88
CA LEU A 186 -2.88 -1.36 -9.33
C LEU A 186 -2.34 0.07 -9.39
N CYS A 187 -3.18 1.04 -9.73
CA CYS A 187 -2.82 2.46 -9.72
C CYS A 187 -2.41 2.97 -8.32
N LEU A 188 -2.96 2.40 -7.25
CA LEU A 188 -2.71 2.80 -5.86
C LEU A 188 -1.56 2.03 -5.21
N GLU A 189 -1.19 0.87 -5.76
CA GLU A 189 -0.17 -0.01 -5.19
C GLU A 189 1.22 0.62 -5.09
N GLY A 190 1.52 1.64 -5.90
CA GLY A 190 2.81 2.32 -5.86
C GLY A 190 3.20 2.85 -4.49
N PHE A 191 2.24 3.37 -3.72
CA PHE A 191 2.50 3.83 -2.37
C PHE A 191 2.84 2.68 -1.42
N VAL A 192 2.11 1.55 -1.54
CA VAL A 192 2.28 0.37 -0.68
C VAL A 192 3.61 -0.31 -0.99
N VAL A 193 3.93 -0.51 -2.27
CA VAL A 193 5.19 -1.10 -2.73
C VAL A 193 6.38 -0.21 -2.30
N ALA A 194 6.25 1.11 -2.40
CA ALA A 194 7.28 2.03 -1.91
C ALA A 194 7.44 1.96 -0.38
N GLY A 195 6.35 1.84 0.37
CA GLY A 195 6.40 1.59 1.82
C GLY A 195 7.12 0.28 2.17
N TYR A 196 6.83 -0.80 1.44
CA TYR A 196 7.54 -2.07 1.59
C TYR A 196 9.03 -1.94 1.25
N ALA A 197 9.38 -1.18 0.21
CA ALA A 197 10.77 -0.91 -0.15
C ALA A 197 11.52 -0.17 0.98
N VAL A 198 10.86 0.76 1.69
CA VAL A 198 11.41 1.37 2.91
C VAL A 198 11.68 0.32 3.98
N ALA A 199 10.76 -0.63 4.19
CA ALA A 199 10.95 -1.74 5.13
C ALA A 199 12.19 -2.59 4.78
N VAL A 200 12.37 -2.92 3.50
CA VAL A 200 13.53 -3.68 3.00
C VAL A 200 14.81 -2.87 3.16
N TRP A 201 14.80 -1.59 2.80
CA TRP A 201 15.94 -0.70 2.93
C TRP A 201 16.39 -0.58 4.39
N ARG A 202 15.46 -0.42 5.34
CA ARG A 202 15.79 -0.41 6.78
C ARG A 202 16.57 -1.66 7.17
N ARG A 203 16.17 -2.85 6.73
CA ARG A 203 16.90 -4.10 7.04
C ARG A 203 18.28 -4.24 6.39
N SER A 204 18.71 -3.29 5.56
CA SER A 204 20.03 -3.33 4.93
C SER A 204 21.15 -3.17 5.95
N TYR A 205 22.32 -3.74 5.62
CA TYR A 205 23.49 -3.73 6.51
C TYR A 205 23.93 -2.29 6.86
N TRP A 206 24.15 -2.02 8.15
CA TRP A 206 24.62 -0.74 8.68
C TRP A 206 25.95 -0.25 8.06
N ARG A 207 26.75 -1.16 7.51
CA ARG A 207 28.02 -0.85 6.79
C ARG A 207 27.83 -0.35 5.36
N ARG A 208 26.67 -0.58 4.73
CA ARG A 208 26.43 -0.29 3.31
C ARG A 208 25.19 0.57 3.06
N ALA A 209 24.50 1.00 4.11
CA ALA A 209 23.29 1.81 3.97
C ALA A 209 23.64 3.28 3.65
N TRP A 210 23.07 3.78 2.57
CA TRP A 210 22.94 5.22 2.35
C TRP A 210 21.93 5.78 3.34
N HIS A 211 22.29 6.86 4.05
CA HIS A 211 21.44 7.51 5.06
C HIS A 211 20.99 8.87 4.53
N PRO A 212 19.70 9.08 4.27
CA PRO A 212 19.17 10.41 3.93
C PRO A 212 19.45 11.42 5.05
N PRO A 213 19.73 12.70 4.76
CA PRO A 213 20.03 13.69 5.81
C PRO A 213 18.84 13.98 6.74
N LEU A 214 17.60 13.87 6.24
CA LEU A 214 16.37 14.17 6.96
C LEU A 214 15.35 13.02 6.77
N PRO A 215 15.48 11.89 7.48
CA PRO A 215 14.64 10.70 7.26
C PRO A 215 13.15 11.01 7.30
N LEU A 216 12.75 11.84 8.26
CA LEU A 216 11.36 12.22 8.50
C LEU A 216 10.71 13.02 7.37
N LEU A 217 11.51 13.68 6.54
CA LEU A 217 11.03 14.48 5.43
C LEU A 217 11.26 13.74 4.11
N THR A 218 12.51 13.33 3.88
CA THR A 218 12.95 12.75 2.61
C THR A 218 12.31 11.40 2.31
N ILE A 219 12.11 10.54 3.31
CA ILE A 219 11.55 9.20 3.09
C ILE A 219 10.06 9.29 2.75
N PRO A 220 9.20 9.97 3.54
CA PRO A 220 7.81 10.19 3.16
C PRO A 220 7.65 10.87 1.80
N LEU A 221 8.44 11.91 1.51
CA LEU A 221 8.40 12.57 0.19
C LEU A 221 8.79 11.61 -0.94
N SER A 222 9.80 10.77 -0.75
CA SER A 222 10.22 9.78 -1.75
C SER A 222 9.14 8.73 -1.99
N VAL A 223 8.49 8.25 -0.92
CA VAL A 223 7.35 7.32 -1.02
C VAL A 223 6.16 8.00 -1.72
N GLY A 224 5.89 9.28 -1.42
CA GLY A 224 4.86 10.06 -2.08
C GLY A 224 5.13 10.26 -3.58
N LEU A 225 6.37 10.63 -3.94
CA LEU A 225 6.81 10.76 -5.33
C LEU A 225 6.74 9.43 -6.07
N ALA A 226 7.15 8.32 -5.44
CA ALA A 226 7.06 6.99 -6.02
C ALA A 226 5.60 6.56 -6.22
N GLY A 227 4.72 6.79 -5.23
CA GLY A 227 3.31 6.47 -5.31
C GLY A 227 2.58 7.27 -6.39
N VAL A 228 2.77 8.59 -6.42
CA VAL A 228 2.18 9.46 -7.46
C VAL A 228 2.76 9.13 -8.83
N GLY A 229 4.08 8.94 -8.94
CA GLY A 229 4.74 8.57 -10.20
C GLY A 229 4.24 7.23 -10.75
N TRP A 230 4.12 6.22 -9.88
CA TRP A 230 3.53 4.93 -10.21
C TRP A 230 2.10 5.09 -10.73
N TRP A 231 1.28 5.83 -10.01
CA TRP A 231 -0.10 6.07 -10.41
C TRP A 231 -0.18 6.71 -11.80
N VAL A 232 0.60 7.77 -12.05
CA VAL A 232 0.64 8.46 -13.35
C VAL A 232 1.07 7.50 -14.47
N VAL A 233 2.12 6.68 -14.24
CA VAL A 233 2.60 5.70 -15.22
C VAL A 233 1.51 4.67 -15.55
N PHE A 234 0.89 4.06 -14.53
CA PHE A 234 -0.11 3.02 -14.74
C PHE A 234 -1.39 3.55 -15.38
N GLN A 235 -1.77 4.78 -15.09
CA GLN A 235 -2.87 5.45 -15.79
C GLN A 235 -2.66 5.53 -17.31
N LYS A 236 -1.42 5.75 -17.76
CA LYS A 236 -1.08 5.81 -19.19
C LYS A 236 -0.85 4.43 -19.79
N ALA A 237 -0.40 3.48 -18.98
CA ALA A 237 -0.14 2.11 -19.39
C ALA A 237 -1.43 1.31 -19.59
N ILE A 238 -2.40 1.38 -18.66
CA ILE A 238 -3.63 0.57 -18.69
C ILE A 238 -4.36 0.64 -20.06
N PRO A 239 -4.58 1.83 -20.66
CA PRO A 239 -5.24 1.94 -21.98
C PRO A 239 -4.46 1.31 -23.14
N LEU A 240 -3.17 1.01 -22.97
CA LEU A 240 -2.37 0.28 -23.97
C LEU A 240 -2.61 -1.22 -23.92
N PHE A 241 -3.16 -1.74 -22.83
CA PHE A 241 -3.40 -3.18 -22.62
C PHE A 241 -4.89 -3.50 -22.64
N LEU A 242 -5.74 -2.60 -22.13
CA LEU A 242 -7.18 -2.78 -22.03
C LEU A 242 -7.90 -1.58 -22.65
N ASP A 243 -8.91 -1.84 -23.47
CA ASP A 243 -9.75 -0.79 -24.03
C ASP A 243 -10.72 -0.18 -22.97
N ALA A 244 -11.59 0.74 -23.40
CA ALA A 244 -12.58 1.36 -22.52
C ALA A 244 -13.54 0.36 -21.89
N LEU A 245 -13.90 -0.71 -22.61
CA LEU A 245 -14.78 -1.80 -22.16
C LEU A 245 -14.03 -2.86 -21.35
N GLY A 246 -12.71 -2.71 -21.20
CA GLY A 246 -11.84 -3.68 -20.56
C GLY A 246 -11.50 -4.87 -21.45
N THR A 247 -11.74 -4.84 -22.75
CA THR A 247 -11.27 -5.92 -23.62
C THR A 247 -9.76 -5.83 -23.83
N PRO A 248 -9.02 -6.96 -23.85
CA PRO A 248 -7.60 -6.97 -24.20
C PRO A 248 -7.39 -6.33 -25.57
N THR A 249 -6.44 -5.39 -25.62
CA THR A 249 -6.01 -4.79 -26.89
C THR A 249 -5.10 -5.76 -27.66
N PRO A 250 -4.83 -5.51 -28.96
CA PRO A 250 -3.86 -6.30 -29.73
C PRO A 250 -2.46 -6.37 -29.09
N VAL A 251 -2.09 -5.34 -28.31
CA VAL A 251 -0.82 -5.32 -27.56
C VAL A 251 -0.85 -6.35 -26.43
N ALA A 252 -1.96 -6.43 -25.68
CA ALA A 252 -2.12 -7.42 -24.63
C ALA A 252 -2.20 -8.86 -25.18
N GLU A 253 -2.86 -9.06 -26.32
CA GLU A 253 -2.92 -10.35 -27.00
C GLU A 253 -1.54 -10.80 -27.51
N ALA A 254 -0.76 -9.89 -28.10
CA ALA A 254 0.59 -10.16 -28.57
C ALA A 254 1.60 -10.45 -27.43
N LEU A 255 1.29 -10.01 -26.20
CA LEU A 255 2.08 -10.29 -25.00
C LEU A 255 1.52 -11.44 -24.16
N HIS A 256 0.50 -12.16 -24.67
CA HIS A 256 0.01 -13.36 -24.04
C HIS A 256 1.07 -14.47 -24.08
N TRP A 257 1.14 -15.30 -23.04
CA TRP A 257 2.24 -16.27 -22.87
C TRP A 257 2.48 -17.18 -24.09
N SER A 258 1.40 -17.66 -24.73
CA SER A 258 1.48 -18.48 -25.95
C SER A 258 2.08 -17.73 -27.15
N ALA A 259 1.77 -16.44 -27.31
CA ALA A 259 2.34 -15.59 -28.35
C ALA A 259 3.80 -15.24 -28.08
N VAL A 260 4.16 -14.98 -26.82
CA VAL A 260 5.54 -14.72 -26.38
C VAL A 260 6.44 -15.94 -26.60
N GLN A 261 5.93 -17.14 -26.36
CA GLN A 261 6.67 -18.37 -26.66
C GLN A 261 6.92 -18.55 -28.16
N ALA A 262 5.98 -18.13 -29.00
CA ALA A 262 6.10 -18.23 -30.45
C ALA A 262 7.08 -17.19 -31.04
N ASP A 263 7.13 -15.97 -30.48
CA ASP A 263 8.05 -14.91 -30.89
C ASP A 263 8.60 -14.08 -29.71
N PRO A 264 9.65 -14.57 -29.02
CA PRO A 264 10.21 -13.89 -27.85
C PRO A 264 10.90 -12.57 -28.22
N MET A 265 11.52 -12.48 -29.40
CA MET A 265 12.21 -11.26 -29.84
C MET A 265 11.21 -10.17 -30.24
N GLY A 266 10.10 -10.55 -30.89
CA GLY A 266 8.97 -9.65 -31.14
C GLY A 266 8.36 -9.14 -29.85
N ALA A 267 8.17 -10.00 -28.85
CA ALA A 267 7.64 -9.60 -27.54
C ALA A 267 8.55 -8.59 -26.81
N VAL A 268 9.87 -8.81 -26.80
CA VAL A 268 10.83 -7.86 -26.20
C VAL A 268 10.79 -6.51 -26.92
N ASN A 269 10.76 -6.51 -28.26
CA ASN A 269 10.64 -5.28 -29.05
C ASN A 269 9.32 -4.56 -28.80
N LEU A 270 8.22 -5.30 -28.65
CA LEU A 270 6.91 -4.76 -28.33
C LEU A 270 6.91 -4.11 -26.93
N CYS A 271 7.49 -4.77 -25.92
CA CYS A 271 7.67 -4.18 -24.59
C CYS A 271 8.47 -2.87 -24.65
N GLY A 272 9.55 -2.82 -25.44
CA GLY A 272 10.33 -1.60 -25.66
C GLY A 272 9.49 -0.47 -26.29
N ARG A 273 8.62 -0.80 -27.26
CA ARG A 273 7.69 0.18 -27.86
C ARG A 273 6.63 0.67 -26.87
N VAL A 274 6.09 -0.23 -26.04
CA VAL A 274 5.13 0.13 -24.98
C VAL A 274 5.76 1.10 -23.99
N VAL A 275 6.97 0.81 -23.52
CA VAL A 275 7.70 1.72 -22.60
C VAL A 275 7.93 3.08 -23.27
N LYS A 276 8.37 3.09 -24.53
CA LYS A 276 8.57 4.33 -25.29
C LYS A 276 7.27 5.13 -25.44
N GLU A 277 6.16 4.47 -25.72
CA GLU A 277 4.83 5.10 -25.84
C GLU A 277 4.36 5.71 -24.52
N ILE A 278 4.57 5.01 -23.39
CA ILE A 278 4.28 5.56 -22.06
C ILE A 278 5.09 6.83 -21.81
N VAL A 279 6.40 6.80 -22.08
CA VAL A 279 7.28 7.98 -21.94
C VAL A 279 6.82 9.13 -22.83
N LEU A 280 6.42 8.84 -24.07
CA LEU A 280 5.93 9.84 -25.01
C LEU A 280 4.63 10.49 -24.52
N ARG A 281 3.68 9.70 -23.99
CA ARG A 281 2.44 10.22 -23.38
C ARG A 281 2.73 11.09 -22.15
N LEU A 282 3.70 10.70 -21.33
CA LEU A 282 4.13 11.52 -20.18
C LEU A 282 4.74 12.84 -20.63
N GLN A 283 5.59 12.83 -21.66
CA GLN A 283 6.19 14.04 -22.21
C GLN A 283 5.13 14.98 -22.81
N GLN A 284 4.14 14.44 -23.52
CA GLN A 284 3.02 15.22 -24.07
C GLN A 284 2.21 15.93 -22.99
N ASP A 285 2.07 15.33 -21.81
CA ASP A 285 1.36 15.96 -20.68
C ASP A 285 2.23 16.99 -19.95
N VAL A 286 3.54 16.72 -19.77
CA VAL A 286 4.43 17.56 -18.95
C VAL A 286 4.97 18.76 -19.71
N LEU A 287 5.35 18.59 -20.98
CA LEU A 287 5.96 19.65 -21.79
C LEU A 287 5.10 20.93 -21.85
N PRO A 288 3.78 20.89 -22.16
CA PRO A 288 2.97 22.10 -22.18
C PRO A 288 2.81 22.75 -20.79
N LEU A 289 2.84 21.97 -19.70
CA LEU A 289 2.79 22.51 -18.34
C LEU A 289 4.05 23.33 -18.02
N VAL A 290 5.21 22.82 -18.43
CA VAL A 290 6.51 23.49 -18.23
C VAL A 290 6.61 24.73 -19.11
N GLU A 291 6.28 24.61 -20.40
CA GLU A 291 6.36 25.72 -21.36
C GLU A 291 5.43 26.88 -20.99
N ARG A 292 4.22 26.57 -20.51
CA ARG A 292 3.23 27.58 -20.14
C ARG A 292 3.31 28.02 -18.68
N ARG A 293 4.16 27.37 -17.86
CA ARG A 293 4.27 27.57 -16.40
C ARG A 293 2.93 27.43 -15.67
N GLU A 294 2.15 26.45 -16.09
CA GLU A 294 0.81 26.25 -15.58
C GLU A 294 0.75 25.00 -14.69
N LEU A 295 -0.19 24.97 -13.75
CA LEU A 295 -0.42 23.79 -12.89
C LEU A 295 -0.99 22.61 -13.69
N PRO A 296 -0.85 21.35 -13.23
CA PRO A 296 -1.57 20.22 -13.81
C PRO A 296 -3.08 20.46 -13.83
N PHE A 297 -3.80 19.91 -14.82
CA PHE A 297 -5.26 20.05 -14.94
C PHE A 297 -6.00 19.74 -13.62
N ALA A 298 -5.55 18.71 -12.90
CA ALA A 298 -6.08 18.31 -11.60
C ALA A 298 -6.03 19.39 -10.50
N PHE A 299 -5.25 20.46 -10.68
CA PHE A 299 -5.16 21.59 -9.75
C PHE A 299 -5.65 22.91 -10.35
N ARG A 300 -5.97 22.95 -11.65
CA ARG A 300 -6.60 24.12 -12.28
C ARG A 300 -8.10 24.10 -12.14
N ASP A 301 -8.71 22.96 -12.45
CA ASP A 301 -10.15 22.80 -12.32
C ASP A 301 -10.52 22.58 -10.85
N ALA A 302 -11.41 23.43 -10.33
CA ALA A 302 -11.87 23.35 -8.95
C ALA A 302 -12.55 22.02 -8.65
N SER A 303 -13.28 21.46 -9.62
CA SER A 303 -13.97 20.19 -9.46
C SER A 303 -12.98 19.03 -9.36
N ALA A 304 -12.01 18.97 -10.27
CA ALA A 304 -10.96 17.96 -10.28
C ALA A 304 -10.07 18.03 -9.04
N CYS A 305 -9.73 19.25 -8.59
CA CYS A 305 -8.93 19.47 -7.39
C CYS A 305 -9.67 19.00 -6.12
N LEU A 306 -10.96 19.34 -6.02
CA LEU A 306 -11.79 18.89 -4.90
C LEU A 306 -11.95 17.36 -4.90
N SER A 307 -12.18 16.74 -6.05
CA SER A 307 -12.23 15.27 -6.17
C SER A 307 -10.92 14.63 -5.73
N LEU A 308 -9.78 15.15 -6.19
CA LEU A 308 -8.47 14.64 -5.79
C LEU A 308 -8.23 14.79 -4.29
N TYR A 309 -8.58 15.94 -3.72
CA TYR A 309 -8.51 16.19 -2.28
C TYR A 309 -9.34 15.19 -1.48
N LEU A 310 -10.58 14.95 -1.88
CA LEU A 310 -11.49 14.02 -1.21
C LEU A 310 -11.01 12.56 -1.33
N ALA A 311 -10.55 12.16 -2.52
CA ALA A 311 -9.95 10.84 -2.73
C ALA A 311 -8.71 10.64 -1.84
N ALA A 312 -7.78 11.59 -1.82
CA ALA A 312 -6.60 11.50 -0.98
C ALA A 312 -6.96 11.46 0.52
N SER A 313 -7.94 12.27 0.94
CA SER A 313 -8.43 12.28 2.33
C SER A 313 -9.04 10.93 2.72
N SER A 314 -9.88 10.36 1.85
CA SER A 314 -10.50 9.06 2.08
C SER A 314 -9.49 7.92 2.12
N MET A 315 -8.50 7.93 1.22
CA MET A 315 -7.42 6.94 1.21
C MET A 315 -6.63 7.01 2.51
N ALA A 316 -6.26 8.20 2.95
CA ALA A 316 -5.56 8.40 4.21
C ALA A 316 -6.39 7.92 5.41
N LEU A 317 -7.70 8.22 5.44
CA LEU A 317 -8.60 7.77 6.49
C LEU A 317 -8.75 6.24 6.51
N VAL A 318 -8.97 5.61 5.36
CA VAL A 318 -9.09 4.14 5.25
C VAL A 318 -7.82 3.47 5.74
N HIS A 319 -6.65 3.91 5.25
CA HIS A 319 -5.38 3.35 5.69
C HIS A 319 -5.13 3.57 7.17
N LEU A 320 -5.50 4.73 7.72
CA LEU A 320 -5.39 5.00 9.16
C LEU A 320 -6.33 4.08 9.97
N LEU A 321 -7.60 3.93 9.58
CA LEU A 321 -8.55 3.05 10.24
C LEU A 321 -8.08 1.60 10.22
N LEU A 322 -7.46 1.16 9.13
CA LEU A 322 -6.87 -0.17 9.01
C LEU A 322 -5.71 -0.39 9.97
N LEU A 323 -4.95 0.65 10.34
CA LEU A 323 -3.95 0.55 11.40
C LEU A 323 -4.58 0.26 12.77
N PHE A 324 -5.78 0.77 13.03
CA PHE A 324 -6.52 0.47 14.26
C PHE A 324 -7.24 -0.88 14.20
N ALA A 325 -7.68 -1.30 13.01
CA ALA A 325 -8.29 -2.61 12.81
C ALA A 325 -7.26 -3.75 12.86
N LYS A 326 -6.00 -3.50 12.46
CA LYS A 326 -4.96 -4.52 12.40
C LYS A 326 -4.74 -5.24 13.75
N PRO A 327 -4.56 -4.57 14.90
CA PRO A 327 -4.42 -5.26 16.19
C PRO A 327 -5.62 -6.14 16.55
N VAL A 328 -6.84 -5.68 16.21
CA VAL A 328 -8.07 -6.46 16.41
C VAL A 328 -8.08 -7.68 15.49
N LEU A 329 -7.68 -7.51 14.23
CA LEU A 329 -7.59 -8.59 13.27
C LEU A 329 -6.52 -9.61 13.66
N ASP A 330 -5.34 -9.15 14.07
CA ASP A 330 -4.26 -10.00 14.58
C ASP A 330 -4.77 -10.82 15.78
N PHE A 331 -5.45 -10.18 16.74
CA PHE A 331 -6.09 -10.89 17.86
C PHE A 331 -7.14 -11.92 17.42
N VAL A 332 -8.03 -11.56 16.50
CA VAL A 332 -9.07 -12.48 15.98
C VAL A 332 -8.43 -13.64 15.24
N VAL A 333 -7.40 -13.38 14.45
CA VAL A 333 -6.65 -14.38 13.69
C VAL A 333 -5.89 -15.30 14.65
N ASP A 334 -5.21 -14.78 15.65
CA ASP A 334 -4.53 -15.56 16.68
C ASP A 334 -5.52 -16.40 17.51
N ALA A 335 -6.67 -15.83 17.88
CA ALA A 335 -7.74 -16.57 18.56
C ALA A 335 -8.35 -17.66 17.67
N PHE A 336 -8.52 -17.39 16.38
CA PHE A 336 -8.98 -18.38 15.41
C PHE A 336 -7.96 -19.51 15.25
N PHE A 337 -6.67 -19.18 15.14
CA PHE A 337 -5.59 -20.15 15.07
C PHE A 337 -5.45 -20.97 16.36
N PHE A 338 -5.69 -20.36 17.52
CA PHE A 338 -5.71 -21.04 18.81
C PHE A 338 -6.84 -22.07 18.91
N LEU A 339 -7.97 -21.84 18.24
CA LEU A 339 -9.12 -22.75 18.22
C LEU A 339 -8.95 -23.92 17.23
N LEU A 340 -7.92 -23.91 16.38
CA LEU A 340 -7.68 -24.98 15.41
C LEU A 340 -6.94 -26.18 16.05
N PRO A 341 -7.29 -27.43 15.68
CA PRO A 341 -6.72 -28.63 16.27
C PRO A 341 -5.22 -28.76 15.97
N THR A 342 -4.40 -29.12 16.95
CA THR A 342 -2.92 -29.05 16.89
C THR A 342 -2.20 -30.21 16.18
N ASP A 343 -2.89 -31.28 15.76
CA ASP A 343 -2.26 -32.51 15.27
C ASP A 343 -2.07 -32.56 13.73
N PRO A 344 -0.83 -32.66 13.18
CA PRO A 344 -0.46 -32.61 11.74
C PRO A 344 -1.31 -33.49 10.81
N THR A 345 -1.74 -34.66 11.29
CA THR A 345 -2.55 -35.59 10.47
C THR A 345 -4.01 -35.13 10.32
N VAL A 346 -4.55 -34.45 11.33
CA VAL A 346 -5.88 -33.83 11.30
C VAL A 346 -5.89 -32.61 10.37
N TRP A 347 -4.77 -31.86 10.27
CA TRP A 347 -4.61 -30.75 9.33
C TRP A 347 -4.72 -31.18 7.87
N GLY A 348 -4.01 -32.23 7.48
CA GLY A 348 -4.01 -32.72 6.09
C GLY A 348 -5.39 -33.20 5.65
N LEU A 349 -6.11 -33.90 6.52
CA LEU A 349 -7.47 -34.39 6.25
C LEU A 349 -8.49 -33.24 6.21
N ALA A 350 -8.42 -32.30 7.13
CA ALA A 350 -9.29 -31.12 7.14
C ALA A 350 -9.05 -30.21 5.93
N MET A 351 -7.80 -30.09 5.48
CA MET A 351 -7.42 -29.30 4.30
C MET A 351 -7.88 -29.98 3.00
N LEU A 352 -7.73 -31.30 2.88
CA LEU A 352 -8.27 -32.04 1.74
C LEU A 352 -9.80 -32.00 1.71
N ALA A 353 -10.46 -32.06 2.87
CA ALA A 353 -11.90 -31.92 2.99
C ALA A 353 -12.39 -30.51 2.67
N SER A 354 -11.67 -29.45 3.08
CA SER A 354 -11.99 -28.06 2.75
C SER A 354 -11.77 -27.77 1.27
N ILE A 355 -10.68 -28.25 0.66
CA ILE A 355 -10.45 -28.17 -0.79
C ILE A 355 -11.54 -28.94 -1.56
N GLY A 356 -11.88 -30.16 -1.12
CA GLY A 356 -12.94 -30.96 -1.73
C GLY A 356 -14.31 -30.27 -1.65
N SER A 357 -14.61 -29.65 -0.50
CA SER A 357 -15.84 -28.89 -0.29
C SER A 357 -15.86 -27.62 -1.13
N PHE A 358 -14.73 -26.90 -1.23
CA PHE A 358 -14.56 -25.73 -2.08
C PHE A 358 -14.79 -26.07 -3.56
N VAL A 359 -14.19 -27.15 -4.07
CA VAL A 359 -14.36 -27.61 -5.46
C VAL A 359 -15.80 -28.06 -5.72
N SER A 360 -16.45 -28.72 -4.76
CA SER A 360 -17.85 -29.14 -4.86
C SER A 360 -18.82 -27.97 -4.91
N LEU A 361 -18.65 -26.99 -4.00
CA LEU A 361 -19.45 -25.75 -3.94
C LEU A 361 -19.21 -24.87 -5.17
N TRP A 362 -17.97 -24.77 -5.65
CA TRP A 362 -17.63 -24.03 -6.87
C TRP A 362 -18.30 -24.62 -8.11
N ARG A 363 -18.38 -25.96 -8.21
CA ARG A 363 -19.04 -26.65 -9.32
C ARG A 363 -20.57 -26.60 -9.26
N ALA A 364 -21.14 -26.33 -8.09
CA ALA A 364 -22.59 -26.24 -7.87
C ALA A 364 -23.15 -24.82 -8.04
N ALA A 365 -22.33 -23.85 -8.47
CA ALA A 365 -22.65 -22.43 -8.34
C ALA A 365 -23.67 -21.89 -9.37
N GLU A 366 -24.90 -21.67 -8.90
CA GLU A 366 -25.84 -20.64 -9.36
C GLU A 366 -26.28 -19.82 -8.11
N GLY A 367 -25.67 -18.66 -7.83
CA GLY A 367 -26.15 -17.73 -6.78
C GLY A 367 -25.08 -17.00 -5.94
N SER A 368 -25.45 -15.87 -5.32
CA SER A 368 -24.56 -14.94 -4.60
C SER A 368 -24.31 -15.30 -3.12
N GLU A 369 -25.15 -16.12 -2.50
CA GLU A 369 -25.04 -16.49 -1.07
C GLU A 369 -23.81 -17.39 -0.77
N TYR A 370 -23.27 -18.05 -1.79
CA TYR A 370 -22.12 -18.94 -1.66
C TYR A 370 -20.77 -18.23 -1.59
N ALA A 371 -20.70 -16.93 -1.90
CA ALA A 371 -19.45 -16.16 -1.84
C ALA A 371 -18.89 -16.09 -0.40
N VAL A 372 -19.76 -15.98 0.60
CA VAL A 372 -19.39 -15.98 2.02
C VAL A 372 -18.89 -17.36 2.46
N TYR A 373 -19.50 -18.43 1.95
CA TYR A 373 -19.06 -19.81 2.20
C TYR A 373 -17.73 -20.14 1.52
N LEU A 374 -17.51 -19.68 0.29
CA LEU A 374 -16.24 -19.86 -0.42
C LEU A 374 -15.12 -19.05 0.25
N ALA A 375 -15.41 -17.83 0.72
CA ALA A 375 -14.47 -17.01 1.48
C ALA A 375 -14.12 -17.65 2.83
N SER A 376 -15.09 -18.20 3.56
CA SER A 376 -14.83 -18.88 4.83
C SER A 376 -14.05 -20.19 4.65
N LEU A 377 -14.34 -20.95 3.59
CA LEU A 377 -13.56 -22.13 3.19
C LEU A 377 -12.13 -21.78 2.75
N ALA A 378 -11.94 -20.67 2.04
CA ALA A 378 -10.61 -20.18 1.66
C ALA A 378 -9.81 -19.71 2.87
N CYS A 379 -10.43 -18.98 3.81
CA CYS A 379 -9.83 -18.59 5.08
C CYS A 379 -9.45 -19.82 5.92
N LEU A 380 -10.31 -20.85 5.96
CA LEU A 380 -10.04 -22.10 6.64
C LEU A 380 -8.87 -22.85 5.98
N ALA A 381 -8.86 -22.98 4.64
CA ALA A 381 -7.77 -23.62 3.91
C ALA A 381 -6.42 -22.89 4.09
N ALA A 382 -6.43 -21.55 4.04
CA ALA A 382 -5.26 -20.73 4.31
C ALA A 382 -4.77 -20.90 5.75
N ALA A 383 -5.67 -20.89 6.73
CA ALA A 383 -5.31 -21.11 8.13
C ALA A 383 -4.74 -22.52 8.36
N LEU A 384 -5.29 -23.53 7.69
CA LEU A 384 -4.77 -24.89 7.76
C LEU A 384 -3.36 -25.02 7.13
N LEU A 385 -3.09 -24.28 6.05
CA LEU A 385 -1.78 -24.20 5.40
C LEU A 385 -0.73 -23.51 6.28
N PHE A 386 -1.08 -22.40 6.91
CA PHE A 386 -0.16 -21.62 7.75
C PHE A 386 0.26 -22.34 9.03
N ASN A 387 -0.59 -23.21 9.59
CA ASN A 387 -0.30 -23.93 10.83
C ASN A 387 0.29 -25.34 10.63
N GLY A 388 0.18 -25.95 9.44
CA GLY A 388 0.46 -27.39 9.27
C GLY A 388 1.62 -27.78 8.35
N PHE A 389 2.17 -26.89 7.50
CA PHE A 389 3.09 -27.32 6.44
C PHE A 389 4.42 -26.55 6.33
N VAL A 390 4.62 -25.49 7.12
CA VAL A 390 5.84 -24.65 7.03
C VAL A 390 6.46 -24.39 8.42
N ALA A 391 6.34 -25.35 9.34
CA ALA A 391 7.17 -25.39 10.55
C ALA A 391 8.49 -26.12 10.27
#